data_AF-A0AAV3GYI8-F1
#
_entry.id   AF-A0AAV3GYI8-F1
#
_cell.length_a   1.000
_cell.length_b   1.000
_cell.length_c   1.000
_cell.angle_alpha   90.00
_cell.angle_beta   90.00
_cell.angle_gamma   90.00
#
_symmetry.space_group_name_H-M   'P 1'
#
loop_
_entity.id
_entity.type
_entity.pdbx_description
1 polymer ?
#
loop_
_entity_poly.entity_id
_entity_poly.type
_entity_poly.pdbx_seq_one_letter_code
_entity_poly.pdbx_strand_id
1 'polypeptide(L)' 'MIKTVIFDWAGTTVDFGCMAPVHAFRNAFLEKGTQLTDKEIR' A
#
# COMPACT_ATOMS: atom_id res chain seq x y z
N MET A 1 14.93 -15.18 25.71
CA MET A 1 13.75 -15.75 25.02
C MET A 1 12.90 -14.59 24.51
N ILE A 2 12.52 -14.57 23.23
CA ILE A 2 11.60 -13.56 22.68
C ILE A 2 10.18 -13.90 23.15
N LYS A 3 9.45 -12.89 23.66
CA LYS A 3 8.12 -13.08 24.26
C LYS A 3 6.96 -12.67 23.36
N THR A 4 7.20 -11.81 22.39
CA THR A 4 6.15 -11.26 21.51
C THR A 4 6.76 -10.75 20.21
N VAL A 5 5.98 -10.82 19.14
CA VAL A 5 6.22 -10.13 17.87
C VAL A 5 4.92 -9.44 17.47
N ILE A 6 5.01 -8.20 17.02
CA ILE A 6 3.88 -7.43 16.49
C ILE A 6 4.11 -7.30 15.00
N PHE A 7 3.10 -7.65 14.21
CA PHE A 7 3.15 -7.53 12.76
C PHE A 7 2.22 -6.41 12.30
N ASP A 8 2.69 -5.66 11.30
CA ASP A 8 1.82 -4.85 10.47
C ASP A 8 0.98 -5.75 9.53
N TRP A 9 0.03 -5.16 8.81
CA TRP A 9 -0.87 -5.90 7.92
C TRP A 9 -0.34 -5.97 6.48
N ALA A 10 -0.56 -4.90 5.71
CA ALA A 10 -0.31 -4.90 4.27
C ALA A 10 1.20 -4.95 3.97
N GLY A 11 1.61 -5.87 3.11
CA GLY A 11 3.02 -6.15 2.84
C GLY A 11 3.75 -6.96 3.92
N THR A 12 3.08 -7.30 5.04
CA THR A 12 3.66 -8.10 6.13
C THR A 12 2.91 -9.42 6.35
N THR A 13 1.63 -9.38 6.73
CA THR A 13 0.80 -10.59 6.94
C THR A 13 -0.21 -10.81 5.82
N VAL A 14 -0.58 -9.74 5.12
CA VAL A 14 -1.56 -9.74 4.02
C VAL A 14 -1.11 -8.81 2.90
N ASP A 15 -1.80 -8.82 1.76
CA ASP A 15 -1.58 -7.93 0.62
C ASP A 15 -0.10 -7.89 0.17
N PHE A 16 0.33 -8.95 -0.52
CA PHE A 16 1.70 -9.07 -1.00
C PHE A 16 2.08 -7.86 -1.87
N GLY A 17 3.11 -7.11 -1.44
CA GLY A 17 3.56 -5.90 -2.11
C GLY A 17 2.78 -4.63 -1.75
N CYS A 18 1.87 -4.67 -0.76
CA CYS A 18 1.06 -3.52 -0.32
C CYS A 18 0.35 -2.83 -1.50
N MET A 19 -0.33 -3.63 -2.33
CA MET A 19 -0.88 -3.17 -3.59
C MET A 19 -2.28 -2.54 -3.44
N ALA A 20 -3.02 -2.90 -2.39
CA ALA A 20 -4.35 -2.33 -2.17
C ALA A 20 -4.30 -0.81 -1.94
N PRO A 21 -3.41 -0.27 -1.09
CA PRO A 21 -3.25 1.18 -0.96
C PRO A 21 -2.77 1.84 -2.27
N VAL A 22 -1.87 1.18 -3.01
CA VAL A 22 -1.36 1.71 -4.28
C VAL A 22 -2.48 1.93 -5.29
N HIS A 23 -3.39 0.95 -5.42
CA HIS A 23 -4.54 1.07 -6.31
C HIS A 23 -5.55 2.12 -5.82
N ALA A 24 -5.79 2.19 -4.51
CA ALA A 24 -6.69 3.18 -3.93
C ALA A 24 -6.23 4.62 -4.25
N PHE A 25 -4.94 4.91 -4.04
CA PHE A 25 -4.38 6.22 -4.38
C PHE A 25 -4.39 6.48 -5.88
N ARG A 26 -3.97 5.52 -6.70
CA ARG A 26 -3.99 5.70 -8.16
C ARG A 26 -5.39 6.08 -8.64
N ASN A 27 -6.41 5.35 -8.22
CA ASN A 27 -7.79 5.60 -8.64
C ASN A 27 -8.30 6.96 -8.15
N ALA A 28 -8.06 7.29 -6.87
CA ALA A 28 -8.51 8.57 -6.31
C ALA A 28 -7.91 9.79 -7.03
N PHE A 29 -6.64 9.73 -7.42
CA PHE A 29 -5.98 10.83 -8.15
C PHE A 29 -6.36 10.85 -9.63
N LEU A 30 -6.52 9.68 -10.26
CA LEU A 30 -7.02 9.58 -11.63
C LEU A 30 -8.40 10.21 -11.78
N GLU A 31 -9.30 10.02 -10.81
CA GLU A 31 -10.63 10.66 -10.77
C GLU A 31 -10.56 12.19 -10.69
N LYS A 32 -9.44 12.75 -10.22
CA LYS A 32 -9.17 14.20 -10.21
C LYS A 32 -8.35 14.67 -11.41
N GLY A 33 -8.14 13.80 -12.40
CA GLY A 33 -7.37 14.11 -13.61
C GLY A 33 -5.86 14.17 -13.38
N THR A 34 -5.36 13.67 -12.25
CA THR A 34 -3.94 13.62 -11.93
C THR A 34 -3.42 12.19 -12.09
N GLN A 35 -2.51 11.97 -13.03
CA GLN A 35 -1.83 10.68 -13.18
C GLN A 35 -0.60 10.63 -12.27
N LEU A 36 -0.58 9.66 -11.35
CA LEU A 36 0.58 9.39 -10.50
C LEU A 36 1.33 8.15 -10.98
N THR A 37 2.65 8.20 -10.88
CA THR A 37 3.51 7.04 -11.11
C THR A 37 3.51 6.10 -9.92
N ASP A 38 3.82 4.83 -10.17
CA ASP A 38 4.02 3.80 -9.17
C ASP A 38 5.04 4.15 -8.09
N LYS A 39 6.02 5.01 -8.41
CA LYS A 39 7.07 5.47 -7.50
C LYS A 39 6.61 6.63 -6.63
N GLU A 40 5.60 7.40 -7.04
CA GLU A 40 5.02 8.47 -6.21
C GLU A 40 4.00 7.92 -5.21
N ILE A 41 3.41 6.76 -5.50
CA ILE A 41 2.40 6.13 -4.65
C ILE A 41 3.02 5.18 -3.61
N ARG A 42 4.14 4.52 -3.95
CA ARG A 42 4.89 3.64 -3.04
C ARG A 42 5.89 4.43 -2.22
#